data_AF-A0A679F2J3-F1
#
_entry.id   AF-A0A679F2J3-F1
#
_cell.length_a   1.000
_cell.length_b   1.000
_cell.length_c   1.000
_cell.angle_alpha   90.00
_cell.angle_beta   90.00
_cell.angle_gamma   90.00
#
_symmetry.space_group_name_H-M   'P 1'
#
loop_
_entity.id
_entity.type
_entity.pdbx_description
1 polymer ?
#
loop_
_entity_poly.entity_id
_entity_poly.type
_entity_poly.pdbx_seq_one_letter_code
_entity_poly.pdbx_strand_id
1 'polypeptide(L)'
;MDAIAERDRDPCITVQKSDPFVRAGLVLFGARWKAPMARSLGVTRETVSRWVSADDVPPWATKIARLMIADRGAVLSLCDRTGNMARPWADAGFECFCVDLQHPDGGHARDGLTWIGADVRAWLPPPRRYAIVFAAPPCTHLAVSGARWFKEKGMGGLTEAIEIVEACRRICEWSGAPWMIENPVSTLGSYWRRPDFSFHPNEFGGYDGGEADDYPKRTCIWTGGGFRFPQKRPIPVGRPKFINHMPETPDRGNLRSVTPPGFARAVFEANVGKLHLCRR
;
A
#
# COMPACT_ATOMS: atom_id res chain seq x y z
N MET A 1 -35.47 5.72 -42.39
CA MET A 1 -34.16 5.16 -42.77
C MET A 1 -33.12 5.92 -41.99
N ASP A 2 -32.56 5.20 -41.03
CA ASP A 2 -31.70 5.68 -39.96
C ASP A 2 -30.36 6.25 -40.46
N ALA A 3 -29.88 7.30 -39.79
CA ALA A 3 -28.46 7.64 -39.76
C ALA A 3 -28.02 7.62 -38.30
N ILE A 4 -27.06 6.74 -38.05
CA ILE A 4 -26.57 6.29 -36.75
C ILE A 4 -25.54 7.28 -36.18
N ALA A 5 -25.69 7.51 -34.88
CA ALA A 5 -24.79 8.07 -33.88
C ALA A 5 -23.29 8.24 -34.20
N GLU A 6 -22.76 9.40 -33.82
CA GLU A 6 -21.35 9.58 -33.43
C GLU A 6 -21.32 9.81 -31.90
N ARG A 7 -20.77 8.83 -31.17
CA ARG A 7 -20.66 8.79 -29.70
C ARG A 7 -19.30 9.32 -29.21
N ASP A 8 -19.35 9.88 -28.00
CA ASP A 8 -18.29 9.96 -26.98
C ASP A 8 -16.94 10.56 -27.37
N ARG A 9 -16.82 11.87 -27.12
CA ARG A 9 -15.59 12.42 -26.53
C ARG A 9 -15.83 12.61 -25.03
N ASP A 10 -15.45 11.62 -24.23
CA ASP A 10 -15.34 11.76 -22.77
C ASP A 10 -14.27 12.83 -22.47
N PRO A 11 -14.59 13.94 -21.80
CA PRO A 11 -13.59 14.89 -21.38
C PRO A 11 -12.78 14.26 -20.25
N CYS A 12 -11.46 14.26 -20.42
CA CYS A 12 -10.46 13.91 -19.43
C CYS A 12 -10.71 14.70 -18.13
N ILE A 13 -11.31 14.07 -17.13
CA ILE A 13 -11.50 14.65 -15.80
C ILE A 13 -10.13 14.64 -15.11
N THR A 14 -9.57 15.82 -14.92
CA THR A 14 -8.34 16.04 -14.14
C THR A 14 -8.72 15.94 -12.65
N VAL A 15 -8.37 14.84 -12.01
CA VAL A 15 -8.70 14.58 -10.60
C VAL A 15 -7.61 15.18 -9.71
N GLN A 16 -7.83 16.39 -9.18
CA GLN A 16 -7.03 16.92 -8.07
C GLN A 16 -7.56 16.38 -6.73
N LYS A 17 -6.63 15.95 -5.85
CA LYS A 17 -6.83 15.51 -4.45
C LYS A 17 -7.99 14.53 -4.26
N SER A 18 -7.67 13.22 -4.29
CA SER A 18 -8.56 12.08 -4.05
C SER A 18 -9.93 12.43 -3.47
N ASP A 19 -10.88 12.52 -4.38
CA ASP A 19 -12.27 12.83 -4.13
C ASP A 19 -12.86 11.92 -3.01
N PRO A 20 -13.48 12.48 -1.94
CA PRO A 20 -14.24 11.75 -0.93
C PRO A 20 -15.21 10.70 -1.51
N PHE A 21 -15.67 10.91 -2.75
CA PHE A 21 -16.60 10.07 -3.48
C PHE A 21 -15.96 8.81 -4.06
N VAL A 22 -14.71 8.89 -4.56
CA VAL A 22 -13.91 7.72 -4.95
C VAL A 22 -13.61 6.86 -3.73
N ARG A 23 -13.29 7.52 -2.60
CA ARG A 23 -13.07 6.84 -1.32
C ARG A 23 -14.34 6.12 -0.87
N ALA A 24 -15.50 6.77 -0.80
CA ALA A 24 -16.75 6.17 -0.34
C ALA A 24 -17.20 4.96 -1.18
N GLY A 25 -17.07 5.01 -2.51
CA GLY A 25 -17.41 3.89 -3.40
C GLY A 25 -16.50 2.66 -3.23
N LEU A 26 -15.17 2.89 -3.16
CA LEU A 26 -14.17 1.85 -2.85
C LEU A 26 -14.37 1.27 -1.45
N VAL A 27 -14.72 2.12 -0.49
CA VAL A 27 -14.95 1.83 0.93
C VAL A 27 -16.22 1.01 1.14
N LEU A 28 -17.32 1.32 0.45
CA LEU A 28 -18.61 0.65 0.60
C LEU A 28 -18.70 -0.66 -0.18
N PHE A 29 -18.08 -0.76 -1.35
CA PHE A 29 -18.29 -1.91 -2.25
C PHE A 29 -17.01 -2.51 -2.85
N GLY A 30 -15.83 -1.95 -2.63
CA GLY A 30 -14.58 -2.38 -3.28
C GLY A 30 -14.72 -2.47 -4.82
N ALA A 31 -14.10 -3.47 -5.44
CA ALA A 31 -14.33 -3.80 -6.86
C ALA A 31 -15.73 -4.38 -7.16
N ARG A 32 -16.60 -4.54 -6.15
CA ARG A 32 -17.90 -5.22 -6.20
C ARG A 32 -19.10 -4.29 -6.17
N TRP A 33 -18.95 -3.02 -6.55
CA TRP A 33 -20.09 -2.12 -6.79
C TRP A 33 -21.11 -2.68 -7.80
N LYS A 34 -20.73 -3.72 -8.56
CA LYS A 34 -21.61 -4.50 -9.46
C LYS A 34 -22.40 -5.63 -8.76
N ALA A 35 -22.21 -5.85 -7.46
CA ALA A 35 -22.84 -6.95 -6.72
C ALA A 35 -24.37 -6.76 -6.58
N PRO A 36 -25.15 -7.86 -6.56
CA PRO A 36 -26.61 -7.80 -6.48
C PRO A 36 -27.15 -6.97 -5.32
N MET A 37 -26.45 -6.98 -4.18
CA MET A 37 -26.82 -6.26 -2.96
C MET A 37 -26.78 -4.72 -3.13
N ALA A 38 -25.87 -4.19 -3.97
CA ALA A 38 -25.83 -2.75 -4.26
C ALA A 38 -27.04 -2.33 -5.11
N ARG A 39 -27.43 -3.17 -6.07
CA ARG A 39 -28.60 -2.92 -6.94
C ARG A 39 -29.92 -3.02 -6.18
N SER A 40 -30.06 -3.98 -5.25
CA SER A 40 -31.28 -4.13 -4.45
C SER A 40 -31.53 -2.95 -3.50
N LEU A 41 -30.49 -2.18 -3.18
CA LEU A 41 -30.58 -0.96 -2.37
C LEU A 41 -30.70 0.31 -3.23
N GLY A 42 -30.83 0.19 -4.56
CA GLY A 42 -30.90 1.32 -5.48
C GLY A 42 -29.58 2.11 -5.61
N VAL A 43 -28.47 1.57 -5.10
CA VAL A 43 -27.16 2.22 -5.13
C VAL A 43 -26.48 1.89 -6.46
N THR A 44 -26.76 2.70 -7.47
CA THR A 44 -26.09 2.65 -8.78
C THR A 44 -24.98 3.70 -8.88
N ARG A 45 -24.13 3.60 -9.91
CA ARG A 45 -23.07 4.59 -10.18
C ARG A 45 -23.67 6.00 -10.33
N GLU A 46 -24.80 6.11 -11.01
CA GLU A 46 -25.53 7.34 -11.28
C GLU A 46 -26.16 7.91 -10.00
N THR A 47 -26.64 7.04 -9.11
CA THR A 47 -27.25 7.45 -7.84
C THR A 47 -26.21 7.99 -6.87
N VAL A 48 -25.06 7.30 -6.77
CA VAL A 48 -23.90 7.83 -6.03
C VAL A 48 -23.50 9.16 -6.65
N SER A 49 -23.26 9.24 -7.96
CA SER A 49 -22.86 10.48 -8.64
C SER A 49 -23.80 11.67 -8.36
N ARG A 50 -25.13 11.45 -8.27
CA ARG A 50 -26.07 12.53 -7.94
C ARG A 50 -25.97 13.03 -6.50
N TRP A 51 -25.95 12.14 -5.51
CA TRP A 51 -25.83 12.54 -4.09
C TRP A 51 -24.56 13.36 -3.87
N VAL A 52 -23.51 12.94 -4.56
CA VAL A 52 -22.20 13.56 -4.62
C VAL A 52 -22.25 14.97 -5.22
N SER A 53 -22.81 15.12 -6.42
CA SER A 53 -22.90 16.43 -7.08
C SER A 53 -23.84 17.41 -6.37
N ALA A 54 -24.76 16.90 -5.53
CA ALA A 54 -25.72 17.69 -4.79
C ALA A 54 -25.31 18.00 -3.34
N ASP A 55 -24.18 17.44 -2.86
CA ASP A 55 -23.77 17.46 -1.44
C ASP A 55 -24.89 16.98 -0.48
N ASP A 56 -25.72 16.03 -0.95
CA ASP A 56 -26.91 15.51 -0.26
C ASP A 56 -26.80 13.99 -0.11
N VAL A 57 -25.83 13.56 0.70
CA VAL A 57 -25.63 12.14 1.01
C VAL A 57 -26.63 11.71 2.09
N PRO A 58 -27.50 10.72 1.83
CA PRO A 58 -28.49 10.31 2.80
C PRO A 58 -27.86 9.89 4.14
N PRO A 59 -28.41 10.31 5.29
CA PRO A 59 -27.85 10.00 6.61
C PRO A 59 -27.67 8.49 6.89
N TRP A 60 -28.53 7.64 6.31
CA TRP A 60 -28.40 6.18 6.41
C TRP A 60 -27.17 5.65 5.66
N ALA A 61 -26.82 6.23 4.52
CA ALA A 61 -25.63 5.86 3.74
C ALA A 61 -24.35 6.30 4.47
N THR A 62 -24.35 7.51 5.05
CA THR A 62 -23.27 8.00 5.92
C THR A 62 -23.10 7.13 7.16
N LYS A 63 -24.21 6.68 7.78
CA LYS A 63 -24.20 5.79 8.94
C LYS A 63 -23.68 4.39 8.59
N ILE A 64 -24.08 3.82 7.44
CA ILE A 64 -23.53 2.55 6.95
C ILE A 64 -22.05 2.69 6.60
N ALA A 65 -21.64 3.77 5.95
CA ALA A 65 -20.22 4.03 5.67
C ALA A 65 -19.41 4.08 6.96
N ARG A 66 -19.89 4.80 7.99
CA ARG A 66 -19.26 4.86 9.32
C ARG A 66 -19.21 3.50 10.02
N LEU A 67 -20.29 2.72 9.99
CA LEU A 67 -20.32 1.36 10.58
C LEU A 67 -19.40 0.39 9.84
N MET A 68 -19.36 0.48 8.51
CA MET A 68 -18.44 -0.30 7.68
C MET A 68 -16.99 0.14 7.92
N ILE A 69 -16.72 1.43 8.19
CA ILE A 69 -15.42 1.98 8.61
C ILE A 69 -15.00 1.44 9.99
N ALA A 70 -15.92 1.40 10.95
CA ALA A 70 -15.66 0.86 12.28
C ALA A 70 -15.30 -0.65 12.27
N ASP A 71 -15.76 -1.42 11.28
CA ASP A 71 -15.42 -2.84 11.10
C ASP A 71 -14.29 -3.09 10.08
N ARG A 72 -13.54 -2.06 9.66
CA ARG A 72 -12.46 -2.23 8.67
C ARG A 72 -11.24 -2.97 9.22
N GLY A 73 -11.00 -2.92 10.52
CA GLY A 73 -9.73 -3.30 11.11
C GLY A 73 -8.64 -2.27 10.87
N ALA A 74 -7.45 -2.52 11.41
CA ALA A 74 -6.29 -1.64 11.34
C ALA A 74 -5.33 -2.04 10.20
N VAL A 75 -4.51 -1.09 9.75
CA VAL A 75 -3.38 -1.33 8.87
C VAL A 75 -2.10 -1.20 9.67
N LEU A 76 -1.21 -2.18 9.52
CA LEU A 76 0.12 -2.15 10.12
C LEU A 76 1.17 -2.09 9.02
N SER A 77 2.06 -1.10 9.07
CA SER A 77 3.17 -0.93 8.14
C SER A 77 4.48 -0.92 8.91
N LEU A 78 5.28 -1.96 8.76
CA LEU A 78 6.52 -2.21 9.48
C LEU A 78 7.73 -1.73 8.67
N CYS A 79 8.73 -1.18 9.35
CA CYS A 79 9.89 -0.53 8.74
C CYS A 79 9.46 0.57 7.73
N ASP A 80 8.43 1.34 8.10
CA ASP A 80 7.83 2.35 7.25
C ASP A 80 8.10 3.76 7.79
N ARG A 81 9.17 4.36 7.27
CA ARG A 81 9.55 5.73 7.58
C ARG A 81 8.65 6.79 6.93
N THR A 82 8.00 6.49 5.79
CA THR A 82 7.33 7.53 4.98
C THR A 82 5.82 7.54 5.09
N GLY A 83 5.23 6.41 5.48
CA GLY A 83 3.78 6.22 5.56
C GLY A 83 3.11 6.13 4.18
N ASN A 84 3.87 6.11 3.07
CA ASN A 84 3.30 6.09 1.72
C ASN A 84 2.41 4.85 1.51
N MET A 85 2.82 3.69 2.04
CA MET A 85 2.03 2.47 1.93
C MET A 85 0.70 2.57 2.68
N ALA A 86 0.70 3.20 3.86
CA ALA A 86 -0.45 3.35 4.72
C ALA A 86 -1.38 4.51 4.31
N ARG A 87 -0.86 5.52 3.62
CA ARG A 87 -1.59 6.76 3.30
C ARG A 87 -2.96 6.51 2.63
N PRO A 88 -3.07 5.69 1.55
CA PRO A 88 -4.35 5.45 0.90
C PRO A 88 -5.38 4.76 1.81
N TRP A 89 -4.91 4.02 2.82
CA TRP A 89 -5.76 3.36 3.80
C TRP A 89 -6.26 4.34 4.87
N ALA A 90 -5.37 5.17 5.42
CA ALA A 90 -5.75 6.22 6.38
C ALA A 90 -6.76 7.19 5.77
N ASP A 91 -6.50 7.55 4.51
CA ASP A 91 -7.38 8.30 3.65
C ASP A 91 -8.78 7.69 3.51
N ALA A 92 -8.87 6.37 3.43
CA ALA A 92 -10.12 5.62 3.40
C ALA A 92 -10.73 5.38 4.80
N GLY A 93 -10.16 5.97 5.85
CA GLY A 93 -10.65 5.92 7.23
C GLY A 93 -10.17 4.71 8.05
N PHE A 94 -9.18 3.96 7.58
CA PHE A 94 -8.57 2.89 8.39
C PHE A 94 -7.69 3.49 9.48
N GLU A 95 -7.69 2.89 10.66
CA GLU A 95 -6.64 3.14 11.63
C GLU A 95 -5.32 2.56 11.11
N CYS A 96 -4.28 3.38 11.06
CA CYS A 96 -3.01 3.00 10.45
C CYS A 96 -1.84 3.24 11.41
N PHE A 97 -0.96 2.24 11.50
CA PHE A 97 0.26 2.27 12.30
C PHE A 97 1.48 2.15 11.38
N CYS A 98 2.38 3.13 11.42
CA CYS A 98 3.67 3.12 10.71
C CYS A 98 4.79 2.98 11.75
N VAL A 99 5.50 1.86 11.71
CA VAL A 99 6.54 1.49 12.69
C VAL A 99 7.90 1.57 12.01
N ASP A 100 8.85 2.30 12.60
CA ASP A 100 10.23 2.38 12.10
C ASP A 100 11.16 2.80 13.25
N LEU A 101 12.41 2.32 13.23
CA LEU A 101 13.44 2.71 14.21
C LEU A 101 13.81 4.20 14.13
N GLN A 102 13.55 4.85 13.01
CA GLN A 102 13.88 6.27 12.80
C GLN A 102 12.76 7.22 13.24
N HIS A 103 11.61 6.72 13.69
CA HIS A 103 10.57 7.56 14.28
C HIS A 103 10.91 7.90 15.73
N PRO A 104 10.46 9.05 16.25
CA PRO A 104 10.54 9.34 17.68
C PRO A 104 9.96 8.21 18.53
N ASP A 105 10.62 7.90 19.64
CA ASP A 105 10.22 6.84 20.56
C ASP A 105 8.76 6.99 21.00
N GLY A 106 8.03 5.87 21.00
CA GLY A 106 6.61 5.83 21.35
C GLY A 106 5.67 6.20 20.20
N GLY A 107 4.37 6.22 20.50
CA GLY A 107 3.31 6.44 19.52
C GLY A 107 2.90 7.92 19.42
N HIS A 108 2.89 8.48 18.21
CA HIS A 108 2.42 9.84 17.96
C HIS A 108 1.50 9.89 16.74
N ALA A 109 0.32 10.52 16.90
CA ALA A 109 -0.64 10.68 15.83
C ALA A 109 -0.34 11.94 15.00
N ARG A 110 -0.19 11.80 13.68
CA ARG A 110 0.00 12.91 12.74
C ARG A 110 -0.51 12.54 11.35
N ASP A 111 -1.26 13.43 10.70
CA ASP A 111 -1.77 13.28 9.33
C ASP A 111 -2.60 12.00 9.10
N GLY A 112 -3.41 11.62 10.09
CA GLY A 112 -4.24 10.40 10.04
C GLY A 112 -3.46 9.09 10.24
N LEU A 113 -2.17 9.14 10.54
CA LEU A 113 -1.32 7.99 10.83
C LEU A 113 -0.85 8.02 12.29
N THR A 114 -0.73 6.84 12.89
CA THR A 114 0.01 6.66 14.15
C THR A 114 1.42 6.22 13.82
N TRP A 115 2.39 7.06 14.12
CA TRP A 115 3.81 6.81 13.91
C TRP A 115 4.42 6.24 15.19
N ILE A 116 5.24 5.20 15.07
CA ILE A 116 5.79 4.47 16.22
C ILE A 116 7.30 4.28 16.03
N GLY A 117 8.08 4.93 16.89
CA GLY A 117 9.52 4.66 17.06
C GLY A 117 9.73 3.36 17.81
N ALA A 118 10.11 2.29 17.11
CA ALA A 118 10.35 1.00 17.74
C ALA A 118 11.21 0.05 16.90
N ASP A 119 11.95 -0.83 17.59
CA ASP A 119 12.59 -1.99 16.99
C ASP A 119 11.58 -3.14 16.87
N VAL A 120 11.26 -3.54 15.64
CA VAL A 120 10.31 -4.63 15.37
C VAL A 120 10.75 -5.99 15.95
N ARG A 121 12.03 -6.17 16.30
CA ARG A 121 12.54 -7.38 16.97
C ARG A 121 12.10 -7.48 18.44
N ALA A 122 11.88 -6.33 19.09
CA ALA A 122 11.53 -6.23 20.50
C ALA A 122 10.13 -5.63 20.74
N TRP A 123 9.44 -5.23 19.68
CA TRP A 123 8.14 -4.57 19.74
C TRP A 123 7.01 -5.53 19.36
N LEU A 124 5.86 -5.35 20.01
CA LEU A 124 4.65 -6.11 19.71
C LEU A 124 3.55 -5.19 19.16
N PRO A 125 2.84 -5.60 18.10
CA PRO A 125 1.73 -4.84 17.59
C PRO A 125 0.59 -4.67 18.60
N PRO A 126 -0.11 -3.52 18.60
CA PRO A 126 -1.30 -3.35 19.43
C PRO A 126 -2.35 -4.43 19.09
N PRO A 127 -3.16 -4.89 20.05
CA PRO A 127 -4.11 -5.98 19.83
C PRO A 127 -5.32 -5.49 19.03
N ARG A 128 -5.13 -5.32 17.72
CA ARG A 128 -6.17 -4.93 16.75
C ARG A 128 -6.45 -6.09 15.81
N ARG A 129 -7.68 -6.14 15.29
CA ARG A 129 -7.95 -6.92 14.08
C ARG A 129 -7.32 -6.18 12.91
N TYR A 130 -6.37 -6.80 12.22
CA TYR A 130 -5.71 -6.19 11.08
C TYR A 130 -6.46 -6.48 9.77
N ALA A 131 -6.64 -5.46 8.96
CA ALA A 131 -7.14 -5.54 7.60
C ALA A 131 -6.06 -6.04 6.64
N ILE A 132 -4.82 -5.58 6.85
CA ILE A 132 -3.64 -5.92 6.07
C ILE A 132 -2.37 -5.52 6.84
N VAL A 133 -1.27 -6.24 6.61
CA VAL A 133 0.05 -5.92 7.15
C VAL A 133 1.07 -5.75 6.03
N PHE A 134 1.89 -4.71 6.11
CA PHE A 134 2.98 -4.42 5.20
C PHE A 134 4.30 -4.44 5.96
N ALA A 135 5.39 -4.84 5.31
CA ALA A 135 6.73 -4.64 5.83
C ALA A 135 7.71 -4.27 4.73
N ALA A 136 8.59 -3.29 4.98
CA ALA A 136 9.67 -2.89 4.08
C ALA A 136 11.03 -2.95 4.81
N PRO A 137 11.46 -4.13 5.29
CA PRO A 137 12.66 -4.25 6.13
C PRO A 137 13.91 -3.71 5.42
N PRO A 138 14.88 -3.13 6.16
CA PRO A 138 16.12 -2.61 5.59
C PRO A 138 16.84 -3.63 4.71
N CYS A 139 17.36 -3.17 3.58
CA CYS A 139 17.96 -4.03 2.55
C CYS A 139 19.48 -3.87 2.41
N THR A 140 20.11 -2.97 3.18
CA THR A 140 21.53 -2.59 3.04
C THR A 140 22.48 -3.79 3.07
N HIS A 141 22.21 -4.79 3.90
CA HIS A 141 23.05 -5.99 4.04
C HIS A 141 22.57 -7.18 3.20
N LEU A 142 21.47 -7.02 2.44
CA LEU A 142 20.86 -8.09 1.65
C LEU A 142 20.89 -7.80 0.13
N ALA A 143 20.78 -6.54 -0.27
CA ALA A 143 20.60 -6.14 -1.66
C ALA A 143 21.82 -6.49 -2.52
N VAL A 144 21.58 -7.14 -3.68
CA VAL A 144 22.68 -7.61 -4.55
C VAL A 144 23.48 -6.46 -5.18
N SER A 145 22.87 -5.28 -5.29
CA SER A 145 23.59 -4.05 -5.68
C SER A 145 24.73 -3.69 -4.72
N GLY A 146 24.70 -4.22 -3.49
CA GLY A 146 25.72 -4.08 -2.46
C GLY A 146 26.68 -5.26 -2.35
N ALA A 147 26.61 -6.27 -3.24
CA ALA A 147 27.28 -7.55 -3.05
C ALA A 147 28.80 -7.47 -2.92
N ARG A 148 29.44 -6.52 -3.63
CA ARG A 148 30.90 -6.31 -3.54
C ARG A 148 31.40 -5.97 -2.13
N TRP A 149 30.54 -5.41 -1.28
CA TRP A 149 30.86 -5.03 0.10
C TRP A 149 30.40 -6.06 1.14
N PHE A 150 29.84 -7.21 0.73
CA PHE A 150 29.31 -8.18 1.70
C PHE A 150 30.40 -8.74 2.63
N LYS A 151 31.61 -8.98 2.11
CA LYS A 151 32.73 -9.44 2.93
C LYS A 151 33.12 -8.42 4.00
N GLU A 152 33.19 -7.14 3.63
CA GLU A 152 33.53 -6.04 4.54
C GLU A 152 32.45 -5.81 5.59
N LYS A 153 31.18 -5.92 5.21
CA LYS A 153 30.02 -5.81 6.14
C LYS A 153 29.98 -6.92 7.19
N GLY A 154 30.65 -8.05 6.93
CA GLY A 154 30.79 -9.16 7.86
C GLY A 154 29.47 -9.89 8.19
N MET A 155 29.58 -10.90 9.06
CA MET A 155 28.44 -11.72 9.47
C MET A 155 27.42 -10.92 10.29
N GLY A 156 27.88 -9.98 11.13
CA GLY A 156 27.00 -9.20 12.01
C GLY A 156 25.90 -8.44 11.25
N GLY A 157 26.26 -7.75 10.16
CA GLY A 157 25.28 -7.01 9.36
C GLY A 157 24.29 -7.93 8.63
N LEU A 158 24.72 -9.12 8.20
CA LEU A 158 23.81 -10.11 7.62
C LEU A 158 22.85 -10.66 8.67
N THR A 159 23.36 -11.02 9.85
CA THR A 159 22.56 -11.53 10.97
C THR A 159 21.48 -10.53 11.36
N GLU A 160 21.84 -9.27 11.57
CA GLU A 160 20.88 -8.22 11.93
C GLU A 160 19.78 -8.05 10.87
N ALA A 161 20.14 -8.04 9.59
CA ALA A 161 19.15 -7.89 8.53
C ALA A 161 18.20 -9.10 8.45
N ILE A 162 18.70 -10.32 8.66
CA ILE A 162 17.85 -11.52 8.71
C ILE A 162 16.92 -11.50 9.92
N GLU A 163 17.40 -11.10 11.09
CA GLU A 163 16.58 -10.99 12.30
C GLU A 163 15.42 -10.01 12.13
N ILE A 164 15.66 -8.86 11.49
CA ILE A 164 14.61 -7.87 11.21
C ILE A 164 13.59 -8.43 10.21
N VAL A 165 14.03 -9.08 9.13
CA VAL A 165 13.12 -9.69 8.15
C VAL A 165 12.27 -10.79 8.82
N GLU A 166 12.88 -11.61 9.67
CA GLU A 166 12.19 -12.68 10.40
C GLU A 166 11.18 -12.13 11.41
N ALA A 167 11.51 -11.04 12.12
CA ALA A 167 10.57 -10.35 13.00
C ALA A 167 9.36 -9.83 12.21
N CYS A 168 9.58 -9.18 11.07
CA CYS A 168 8.51 -8.75 10.15
C CYS A 168 7.65 -9.93 9.68
N ARG A 169 8.27 -11.04 9.24
CA ARG A 169 7.55 -12.25 8.82
C ARG A 169 6.67 -12.81 9.93
N ARG A 170 7.22 -12.95 11.14
CA ARG A 170 6.47 -13.45 12.30
C ARG A 170 5.26 -12.58 12.63
N ILE A 171 5.41 -11.25 12.60
CA ILE A 171 4.30 -10.32 12.84
C ILE A 171 3.25 -10.43 11.72
N CYS A 172 3.68 -10.45 10.46
CA CYS A 172 2.80 -10.61 9.31
C CYS A 172 1.95 -11.89 9.42
N GLU A 173 2.57 -13.02 9.71
CA GLU A 173 1.86 -14.31 9.85
C GLU A 173 0.98 -14.37 11.10
N TRP A 174 1.46 -13.87 12.25
CA TRP A 174 0.70 -13.81 13.50
C TRP A 174 -0.59 -13.00 13.35
N SER A 175 -0.58 -11.94 12.54
CA SER A 175 -1.74 -11.07 12.36
C SER A 175 -2.98 -11.79 11.82
N GLY A 176 -2.81 -12.93 11.13
CA GLY A 176 -3.87 -13.63 10.40
C GLY A 176 -4.45 -12.85 9.21
N ALA A 177 -3.95 -11.65 8.92
CA ALA A 177 -4.41 -10.78 7.85
C ALA A 177 -3.66 -11.10 6.54
N PRO A 178 -4.19 -10.64 5.38
CA PRO A 178 -3.36 -10.48 4.18
C PRO A 178 -2.10 -9.71 4.50
N TRP A 179 -0.97 -10.09 3.91
CA TRP A 179 0.29 -9.37 4.14
C TRP A 179 1.23 -9.40 2.95
N MET A 180 2.14 -8.42 2.92
CA MET A 180 3.30 -8.44 2.03
C MET A 180 4.57 -7.92 2.71
N ILE A 181 5.72 -8.45 2.29
CA ILE A 181 7.06 -7.98 2.63
C ILE A 181 7.74 -7.55 1.32
N GLU A 182 8.24 -6.31 1.28
CA GLU A 182 8.97 -5.74 0.15
C GLU A 182 10.48 -5.71 0.42
N ASN A 183 11.25 -6.07 -0.59
CA ASN A 183 12.70 -5.83 -0.59
C ASN A 183 13.17 -5.66 -2.05
N PRO A 184 14.21 -4.85 -2.33
CA PRO A 184 14.86 -4.90 -3.64
C PRO A 184 15.44 -6.29 -3.92
N VAL A 185 15.90 -6.51 -5.15
CA VAL A 185 16.62 -7.75 -5.50
C VAL A 185 17.77 -7.98 -4.50
N SER A 186 17.69 -9.09 -3.77
CA SER A 186 18.53 -9.37 -2.61
C SER A 186 18.82 -10.88 -2.47
N THR A 187 19.71 -11.22 -1.52
CA THR A 187 20.03 -12.59 -1.14
C THR A 187 18.92 -13.28 -0.34
N LEU A 188 17.81 -12.59 -0.02
CA LEU A 188 16.72 -13.14 0.79
C LEU A 188 16.13 -14.43 0.17
N GLY A 189 16.09 -14.52 -1.16
CA GLY A 189 15.65 -15.71 -1.88
C GLY A 189 16.52 -16.95 -1.65
N SER A 190 17.75 -16.79 -1.19
CA SER A 190 18.67 -17.88 -0.85
C SER A 190 18.44 -18.43 0.56
N TYR A 191 17.90 -17.62 1.48
CA TYR A 191 17.72 -18.00 2.90
C TYR A 191 16.28 -18.38 3.25
N TRP A 192 15.30 -17.91 2.49
CA TRP A 192 13.89 -18.11 2.79
C TRP A 192 13.17 -18.84 1.66
N ARG A 193 12.73 -18.10 0.65
CA ARG A 193 12.07 -18.62 -0.56
C ARG A 193 12.11 -17.59 -1.66
N ARG A 194 11.85 -17.99 -2.90
CA ARG A 194 11.69 -17.05 -4.02
C ARG A 194 10.53 -16.06 -3.73
N PRO A 195 10.66 -14.80 -4.17
CA PRO A 195 9.57 -13.84 -4.08
C PRO A 195 8.38 -14.29 -4.94
N ASP A 196 7.16 -13.96 -4.51
CA ASP A 196 5.93 -14.28 -5.23
C ASP A 196 5.75 -13.37 -6.44
N PHE A 197 6.15 -12.10 -6.30
CA PHE A 197 6.03 -11.09 -7.35
C PHE A 197 7.27 -10.21 -7.43
N SER A 198 7.42 -9.53 -8.56
CA SER A 198 8.37 -8.42 -8.69
C SER A 198 7.78 -7.32 -9.55
N PHE A 199 8.20 -6.08 -9.32
CA PHE A 199 7.75 -4.93 -10.08
C PHE A 199 8.82 -3.85 -10.24
N HIS A 200 8.55 -2.91 -11.14
CA HIS A 200 9.20 -1.61 -11.23
C HIS A 200 8.19 -0.49 -10.93
N PRO A 201 8.59 0.60 -10.27
CA PRO A 201 7.70 1.72 -9.93
C PRO A 201 6.85 2.22 -11.11
N ASN A 202 7.45 2.36 -12.29
CA ASN A 202 6.77 2.86 -13.48
C ASN A 202 5.62 1.96 -13.95
N GLU A 203 5.57 0.69 -13.54
CA GLU A 203 4.47 -0.22 -13.84
C GLU A 203 3.16 0.13 -13.11
N PHE A 204 3.24 1.01 -12.10
CA PHE A 204 2.10 1.52 -11.34
C PHE A 204 1.96 3.04 -11.41
N GLY A 205 2.71 3.71 -12.28
CA GLY A 205 2.67 5.18 -12.35
C GLY A 205 1.37 5.76 -12.92
N GLY A 206 0.48 4.94 -13.48
CA GLY A 206 -0.87 5.34 -13.91
C GLY A 206 -1.92 5.31 -12.80
N TYR A 207 -1.51 5.10 -11.54
CA TYR A 207 -2.36 5.25 -10.36
C TYR A 207 -2.18 6.64 -9.74
N ASP A 208 -3.19 7.11 -9.00
CA ASP A 208 -3.19 8.39 -8.28
C ASP A 208 -1.91 8.57 -7.43
N GLY A 209 -1.16 9.64 -7.70
CA GLY A 209 0.14 9.95 -7.07
C GLY A 209 1.37 9.28 -7.72
N GLY A 210 1.16 8.42 -8.72
CA GLY A 210 2.20 7.64 -9.39
C GLY A 210 2.91 8.35 -10.56
N GLU A 211 2.55 9.59 -10.89
CA GLU A 211 3.09 10.31 -12.05
C GLU A 211 4.62 10.47 -11.97
N ALA A 212 5.14 10.57 -10.74
CA ALA A 212 6.57 10.64 -10.44
C ALA A 212 7.21 9.26 -10.18
N ASP A 213 6.53 8.16 -10.48
CA ASP A 213 7.09 6.80 -10.40
C ASP A 213 7.69 6.34 -11.73
N ASP A 214 8.00 7.27 -12.64
CA ASP A 214 8.53 7.06 -14.01
C ASP A 214 9.99 6.54 -14.09
N TYR A 215 10.43 5.75 -13.10
CA TYR A 215 11.78 5.21 -13.01
C TYR A 215 11.80 3.69 -12.74
N PRO A 216 12.84 2.98 -13.22
CA PRO A 216 12.99 1.57 -12.95
C PRO A 216 13.72 1.36 -11.61
N LYS A 217 13.14 0.50 -10.77
CA LYS A 217 13.79 -0.07 -9.60
C LYS A 217 13.18 -1.44 -9.37
N ARG A 218 13.89 -2.50 -9.75
CA ARG A 218 13.32 -3.84 -9.59
C ARG A 218 13.19 -4.17 -8.10
N THR A 219 11.96 -4.40 -7.69
CA THR A 219 11.57 -4.70 -6.33
C THR A 219 10.87 -6.06 -6.28
N CYS A 220 11.11 -6.82 -5.21
CA CYS A 220 10.58 -8.15 -4.97
C CYS A 220 9.57 -8.13 -3.82
N ILE A 221 8.51 -8.92 -3.92
CA ILE A 221 7.44 -9.01 -2.94
C ILE A 221 7.23 -10.46 -2.52
N TRP A 222 7.18 -10.68 -1.21
CA TRP A 222 6.72 -11.93 -0.57
C TRP A 222 5.37 -11.67 0.07
N THR A 223 4.45 -12.62 -0.02
CA THR A 223 3.04 -12.43 0.34
C THR A 223 2.48 -13.62 1.11
N GLY A 224 1.37 -13.39 1.82
CA GLY A 224 0.58 -14.42 2.49
C GLY A 224 -0.79 -13.90 2.93
N GLY A 225 -1.55 -14.72 3.67
CA GLY A 225 -2.90 -14.35 4.14
C GLY A 225 -3.92 -14.07 3.03
N GLY A 226 -3.62 -14.52 1.81
CA GLY A 226 -4.42 -14.24 0.61
C GLY A 226 -4.41 -12.76 0.21
N PHE A 227 -3.26 -12.10 0.34
CA PHE A 227 -2.91 -10.83 -0.30
C PHE A 227 -3.15 -10.90 -1.81
N ARG A 228 -3.60 -9.78 -2.39
CA ARG A 228 -3.82 -9.63 -3.83
C ARG A 228 -2.81 -8.67 -4.42
N PHE A 229 -1.98 -9.20 -5.32
CA PHE A 229 -1.09 -8.36 -6.11
C PHE A 229 -1.91 -7.49 -7.07
N PRO A 230 -1.62 -6.17 -7.15
CA PRO A 230 -2.42 -5.25 -7.94
C PRO A 230 -2.23 -5.40 -9.45
N GLN A 231 -3.22 -4.93 -10.22
CA GLN A 231 -3.10 -4.77 -11.66
C GLN A 231 -2.10 -3.67 -11.99
N LYS A 232 -1.27 -3.85 -13.03
CA LYS A 232 -0.32 -2.83 -13.50
C LYS A 232 -1.04 -1.78 -14.34
N ARG A 233 -0.64 -0.51 -14.20
CA ARG A 233 -1.02 0.63 -15.05
C ARG A 233 0.26 1.39 -15.40
N PRO A 234 1.04 0.88 -16.38
CA PRO A 234 2.37 1.39 -16.64
C PRO A 234 2.35 2.78 -17.27
N ILE A 235 3.32 3.60 -16.90
CA ILE A 235 3.69 4.83 -17.61
C ILE A 235 5.07 4.67 -18.27
N PRO A 236 5.41 5.48 -19.29
CA PRO A 236 6.75 5.50 -19.86
C PRO A 236 7.82 5.77 -18.81
N VAL A 237 9.01 5.19 -18.99
CA VAL A 237 10.17 5.49 -18.14
C VAL A 237 10.79 6.82 -18.57
N GLY A 238 10.53 7.88 -17.81
CA GLY A 238 11.13 9.19 -18.03
C GLY A 238 12.50 9.35 -17.39
N ARG A 239 12.78 8.64 -16.27
CA ARG A 239 14.04 8.74 -15.52
C ARG A 239 14.74 7.38 -15.34
N PRO A 240 15.35 6.80 -16.39
CA PRO A 240 15.87 5.43 -16.38
C PRO A 240 17.03 5.19 -15.40
N LYS A 241 17.80 6.23 -15.05
CA LYS A 241 18.94 6.12 -14.12
C LYS A 241 18.70 6.79 -12.77
N PHE A 242 17.44 7.18 -12.46
CA PHE A 242 17.09 7.96 -11.27
C PHE A 242 17.72 7.41 -10.00
N ILE A 243 17.47 6.14 -9.69
CA ILE A 243 17.98 5.48 -8.47
C ILE A 243 19.51 5.44 -8.46
N ASN A 244 20.13 5.13 -9.59
CA ASN A 244 21.59 4.96 -9.68
C ASN A 244 22.34 6.29 -9.56
N HIS A 245 21.76 7.37 -10.09
CA HIS A 245 22.36 8.71 -10.12
C HIS A 245 21.98 9.58 -8.91
N MET A 246 21.23 9.06 -7.93
CA MET A 246 20.97 9.80 -6.69
C MET A 246 22.29 10.13 -5.98
N PRO A 247 22.53 11.41 -5.62
CA PRO A 247 23.74 11.86 -4.94
C PRO A 247 24.01 11.08 -3.65
N GLU A 248 25.29 10.83 -3.35
CA GLU A 248 25.76 10.15 -2.14
C GLU A 248 25.64 11.06 -0.91
N THR A 249 24.42 11.22 -0.42
CA THR A 249 24.10 11.92 0.83
C THR A 249 23.82 10.92 1.95
N PRO A 250 23.90 11.35 3.23
CA PRO A 250 23.52 10.51 4.36
C PRO A 250 22.09 9.95 4.26
N ASP A 251 21.16 10.71 3.66
CA ASP A 251 19.75 10.31 3.52
C ASP A 251 19.44 9.52 2.23
N ARG A 252 20.43 9.30 1.36
CA ARG A 252 20.25 8.60 0.07
C ARG A 252 19.60 7.23 0.24
N GLY A 253 19.93 6.49 1.29
CA GLY A 253 19.33 5.19 1.58
C GLY A 253 17.81 5.28 1.74
N ASN A 254 17.36 6.28 2.50
CA ASN A 254 15.96 6.51 2.79
C ASN A 254 15.20 7.04 1.56
N LEU A 255 15.80 7.96 0.80
CA LEU A 255 15.24 8.45 -0.46
C LEU A 255 15.05 7.31 -1.48
N ARG A 256 15.96 6.33 -1.47
CA ARG A 256 15.86 5.15 -2.34
C ARG A 256 14.89 4.10 -1.82
N SER A 257 14.50 4.12 -0.55
CA SER A 257 13.58 3.14 0.05
C SER A 257 12.14 3.65 0.13
N VAL A 258 11.86 4.89 -0.26
CA VAL A 258 10.49 5.43 -0.34
C VAL A 258 9.61 4.50 -1.18
N THR A 259 8.50 4.04 -0.60
CA THR A 259 7.48 3.30 -1.35
C THR A 259 6.91 4.20 -2.47
N PRO A 260 6.89 3.72 -3.73
CA PRO A 260 6.26 4.43 -4.85
C PRO A 260 4.76 4.70 -4.57
N PRO A 261 4.28 5.95 -4.58
CA PRO A 261 2.88 6.24 -4.26
C PRO A 261 1.88 5.55 -5.20
N GLY A 262 2.20 5.41 -6.49
CA GLY A 262 1.36 4.69 -7.44
C GLY A 262 1.21 3.22 -7.08
N PHE A 263 2.29 2.58 -6.61
CA PHE A 263 2.24 1.20 -6.11
C PHE A 263 1.40 1.09 -4.83
N ALA A 264 1.58 2.00 -3.87
CA ALA A 264 0.80 2.03 -2.63
C ALA A 264 -0.72 2.16 -2.91
N ARG A 265 -1.09 3.06 -3.83
CA ARG A 265 -2.48 3.22 -4.27
C ARG A 265 -3.03 1.97 -4.93
N ALA A 266 -2.25 1.34 -5.81
CA ALA A 266 -2.65 0.12 -6.49
C ALA A 266 -2.91 -1.04 -5.50
N VAL A 267 -2.03 -1.20 -4.51
CA VAL A 267 -2.16 -2.22 -3.45
C VAL A 267 -3.44 -1.99 -2.63
N PHE A 268 -3.74 -0.74 -2.26
CA PHE A 268 -4.97 -0.37 -1.58
C PHE A 268 -6.21 -0.80 -2.38
N GLU A 269 -6.30 -0.40 -3.65
CA GLU A 269 -7.46 -0.72 -4.51
C GLU A 269 -7.67 -2.24 -4.67
N ALA A 270 -6.57 -3.02 -4.72
CA ALA A 270 -6.63 -4.46 -4.85
C ALA A 270 -7.12 -5.19 -3.57
N ASN A 271 -6.88 -4.61 -2.38
CA ASN A 271 -7.05 -5.30 -1.11
C ASN A 271 -8.18 -4.76 -0.21
N VAL A 272 -8.61 -3.50 -0.37
CA VAL A 272 -9.63 -2.85 0.49
C VAL A 272 -10.99 -3.58 0.52
N GLY A 273 -11.34 -4.32 -0.55
CA GLY A 273 -12.61 -5.04 -0.69
C GLY A 273 -12.67 -6.45 -0.11
N LYS A 274 -11.61 -6.96 0.55
CA LYS A 274 -11.60 -8.30 1.18
C LYS A 274 -12.01 -8.27 2.65
N LEU A 275 -12.74 -7.25 3.08
CA LEU A 275 -13.47 -7.21 4.37
C LEU A 275 -14.59 -8.27 4.36
N HIS A 276 -14.24 -9.54 4.32
CA HIS A 276 -15.18 -10.63 4.51
C HIS A 276 -15.06 -11.09 5.95
N LEU A 277 -16.11 -10.76 6.71
CA LEU A 277 -16.78 -11.63 7.67
C LEU A 277 -15.99 -12.92 7.92
N CYS A 278 -15.25 -12.94 9.02
CA CYS A 278 -14.94 -14.19 9.69
C CYS A 278 -16.31 -14.78 10.10
N ARG A 279 -16.92 -15.56 9.22
CA ARG A 279 -18.00 -16.45 9.64
C ARG A 279 -17.34 -17.51 10.50
N ARG A 280 -17.85 -17.60 11.73
CA ARG A 280 -17.51 -18.62 12.72
C ARG A 280 -17.57 -20.01 12.12
#